data_AF-A0A7C6F3A1-F1
#
_entry.id   AF-A0A7C6F3A1-F1
#
_cell.length_a   1.000
_cell.length_b   1.000
_cell.length_c   1.000
_cell.angle_alpha   90.00
_cell.angle_beta   90.00
_cell.angle_gamma   90.00
#
_symmetry.space_group_name_H-M   'P 1'
#
loop_
_entity.id
_entity.type
_entity.pdbx_description
1 polymer ?
#
loop_
_entity_poly.entity_id
_entity_poly.type
_entity_poly.pdbx_seq_one_letter_code
_entity_poly.pdbx_strand_id
1 'polypeptide(L)'
;TTTIAKLAHMFRSDGKRVVLGAADTFRAAAVEQLSIWAQRLGVEIVTGVQGSDPAAVAHRAASRALETGAEICIVDTAGRLQTHQNLMRELSKIHRVLGKQIPNSPHEVLLVLDATTGQNGISQAKHFRDAVNCTGLVLAKLDGTAKGGVVVAIRQQMGLPVKFVGVGEKAEDLLPFDANSFVEAMFD
;
A
#
# COMPACT_ATOMS: atom_id res chain seq x y z
N THR A 1 -2.63 -5.03 -2.33
CA THR A 1 -4.01 -5.33 -2.80
C THR A 1 -5.13 -5.09 -1.77
N THR A 2 -5.40 -5.93 -0.76
CA THR A 2 -6.60 -5.74 0.12
C THR A 2 -6.61 -4.38 0.84
N THR A 3 -5.48 -3.95 1.41
CA THR A 3 -5.35 -2.61 2.01
C THR A 3 -5.67 -1.48 1.03
N ILE A 4 -5.32 -1.64 -0.25
CA ILE A 4 -5.63 -0.64 -1.29
C ILE A 4 -7.14 -0.55 -1.51
N ALA A 5 -7.85 -1.67 -1.52
CA ALA A 5 -9.30 -1.67 -1.60
C ALA A 5 -9.95 -0.95 -0.42
N LYS A 6 -9.44 -1.16 0.79
CA LYS A 6 -9.93 -0.47 1.99
C LYS A 6 -9.64 1.03 1.97
N LEU A 7 -8.44 1.45 1.54
CA LEU A 7 -8.11 2.86 1.33
C LEU A 7 -9.01 3.50 0.26
N ALA A 8 -9.23 2.80 -0.85
CA ALA A 8 -10.12 3.27 -1.92
C ALA A 8 -11.57 3.42 -1.42
N HIS A 9 -12.05 2.48 -0.61
CA HIS A 9 -13.34 2.58 0.05
C HIS A 9 -13.42 3.80 0.97
N MET A 10 -12.44 3.98 1.87
CA MET A 10 -12.36 5.11 2.79
C MET A 10 -12.41 6.46 2.04
N PHE A 11 -11.52 6.68 1.08
CA PHE A 11 -11.49 7.93 0.33
C PHE A 11 -12.76 8.16 -0.49
N ARG A 12 -13.33 7.10 -1.09
CA ARG A 12 -14.60 7.21 -1.81
C ARG A 12 -15.76 7.57 -0.87
N SER A 13 -15.80 6.99 0.32
CA SER A 13 -16.79 7.31 1.35
C SER A 13 -16.66 8.77 1.82
N ASP A 14 -15.46 9.34 1.77
CA ASP A 14 -15.20 10.77 2.01
C ASP A 14 -15.52 11.66 0.79
N GLY A 15 -16.16 11.11 -0.25
CA GLY A 15 -16.54 11.83 -1.47
C GLY A 15 -15.39 12.09 -2.45
N LYS A 16 -14.21 11.50 -2.22
CA LYS A 16 -13.04 11.68 -3.10
C LYS A 16 -13.13 10.82 -4.34
N ARG A 17 -12.64 11.36 -5.46
CA ARG A 17 -12.46 10.58 -6.69
C ARG A 17 -11.13 9.81 -6.65
N VAL A 18 -11.22 8.49 -6.81
CA VAL A 18 -10.08 7.56 -6.67
C VAL A 18 -9.80 6.85 -8.00
N VAL A 19 -8.54 6.79 -8.40
CA VAL A 19 -8.01 5.95 -9.49
C VAL A 19 -7.02 4.94 -8.92
N LEU A 20 -7.15 3.67 -9.33
CA LEU A 20 -6.26 2.58 -8.94
C LEU A 20 -5.31 2.23 -10.09
N GLY A 21 -4.06 1.92 -9.78
CA GLY A 21 -3.07 1.38 -10.73
C GLY A 21 -2.64 -0.03 -10.33
N ALA A 22 -2.97 -1.03 -11.15
CA ALA A 22 -2.61 -2.43 -10.90
C ALA A 22 -1.18 -2.76 -11.39
N ALA A 23 -0.15 -2.22 -10.72
CA ALA A 23 1.25 -2.39 -11.12
C ALA A 23 1.93 -3.64 -10.51
N ASP A 24 1.24 -4.48 -9.74
CA ASP A 24 1.66 -5.86 -9.44
C ASP A 24 1.38 -6.74 -10.68
N THR A 25 2.23 -6.59 -11.70
CA THR A 25 2.10 -7.29 -12.99
C THR A 25 2.75 -8.68 -12.98
N PHE A 26 3.43 -9.05 -11.89
CA PHE A 26 4.18 -10.30 -11.77
C PHE A 26 3.31 -11.44 -11.24
N ARG A 27 2.52 -11.18 -10.19
CA ARG A 27 1.68 -12.20 -9.55
C ARG A 27 0.43 -12.47 -10.38
N ALA A 28 0.24 -13.73 -10.79
CA ALA A 28 -0.77 -14.17 -11.76
C ALA A 28 -2.20 -13.66 -11.51
N ALA A 29 -2.61 -13.48 -10.24
CA ALA A 29 -3.96 -13.04 -9.87
C ALA A 29 -4.02 -11.64 -9.23
N ALA A 30 -2.93 -10.89 -9.17
CA ALA A 30 -2.91 -9.60 -8.47
C ALA A 30 -3.76 -8.53 -9.18
N VAL A 31 -3.60 -8.42 -10.50
CA VAL A 31 -4.38 -7.50 -11.33
C VAL A 31 -5.86 -7.85 -11.27
N GLU A 32 -6.20 -9.14 -11.37
CA GLU A 32 -7.59 -9.61 -11.28
C GLU A 32 -8.19 -9.31 -9.90
N GLN A 33 -7.48 -9.63 -8.83
CA GLN A 33 -7.92 -9.37 -7.45
C GLN A 33 -8.20 -7.88 -7.23
N LEU A 34 -7.32 -6.99 -7.70
CA LEU A 34 -7.54 -5.54 -7.57
C LEU A 34 -8.69 -5.05 -8.47
N SER A 35 -8.85 -5.63 -9.66
CA SER A 35 -9.94 -5.28 -10.59
C SER A 35 -11.32 -5.63 -10.02
N ILE A 36 -11.45 -6.78 -9.35
CA ILE A 36 -12.67 -7.17 -8.64
C ILE A 36 -13.01 -6.14 -7.56
N TRP A 37 -12.01 -5.68 -6.80
CA TRP A 37 -12.21 -4.62 -5.81
C TRP A 37 -12.63 -3.30 -6.43
N ALA A 38 -11.98 -2.91 -7.54
CA ALA A 38 -12.32 -1.69 -8.25
C ALA A 38 -13.78 -1.70 -8.73
N GLN A 39 -14.21 -2.82 -9.32
CA GLN A 39 -15.59 -3.02 -9.76
C GLN A 39 -16.58 -2.96 -8.58
N ARG A 40 -16.29 -3.67 -7.47
CA ARG A 40 -17.15 -3.67 -6.28
C ARG A 40 -17.31 -2.28 -5.66
N LEU A 41 -16.23 -1.49 -5.67
CA LEU A 41 -16.22 -0.14 -5.11
C LEU A 41 -16.68 0.93 -6.11
N GLY A 42 -16.84 0.58 -7.40
CA GLY A 42 -17.15 1.57 -8.44
C GLY A 42 -16.05 2.63 -8.61
N VAL A 43 -14.78 2.24 -8.44
CA VAL A 43 -13.62 3.12 -8.65
C VAL A 43 -12.92 2.75 -9.95
N GLU A 44 -12.29 3.73 -10.58
CA GLU A 44 -11.56 3.51 -11.83
C GLU A 44 -10.25 2.75 -11.57
N ILE A 45 -9.87 1.88 -12.51
CA ILE A 45 -8.64 1.12 -12.44
C ILE A 45 -7.91 1.11 -13.79
N VAL A 46 -6.60 1.36 -13.74
CA VAL A 46 -5.67 1.22 -14.84
C VAL A 46 -4.89 -0.07 -14.63
N THR A 47 -4.93 -0.96 -15.63
CA THR A 47 -4.28 -2.28 -15.57
C THR A 47 -3.18 -2.40 -16.63
N GLY A 48 -2.42 -3.49 -16.54
CA GLY A 48 -1.47 -3.92 -17.56
C GLY A 48 -1.60 -5.42 -17.79
N VAL A 49 -1.08 -5.91 -18.92
CA VAL A 49 -0.96 -7.35 -19.18
C VAL A 49 0.06 -7.94 -18.19
N GLN A 50 -0.11 -9.20 -17.80
CA GLN A 50 0.87 -9.89 -16.96
C GLN A 50 2.28 -9.80 -17.57
N GLY A 51 3.29 -9.52 -16.74
CA GLY A 51 4.67 -9.30 -17.18
C GLY A 51 4.95 -7.92 -17.81
N SER A 52 3.96 -7.03 -17.88
CA SER A 52 4.18 -5.65 -18.32
C SER A 52 5.01 -4.85 -17.30
N ASP A 53 5.68 -3.79 -17.77
CA ASP A 53 6.48 -2.90 -16.93
C ASP A 53 5.60 -2.19 -15.85
N PRO A 54 5.81 -2.46 -14.55
CA PRO A 54 5.05 -1.84 -13.47
C PRO A 54 5.06 -0.30 -13.52
N ALA A 55 6.20 0.29 -13.89
CA ALA A 55 6.34 1.73 -13.98
C ALA A 55 5.49 2.35 -15.09
N ALA A 56 5.26 1.61 -16.19
CA ALA A 56 4.36 2.05 -17.26
C ALA A 56 2.89 2.02 -16.82
N VAL A 57 2.49 1.03 -16.01
CA VAL A 57 1.13 0.99 -15.42
C VAL A 57 0.94 2.15 -14.46
N ALA A 58 1.91 2.40 -13.57
CA ALA A 58 1.89 3.52 -12.63
C ALA A 58 1.81 4.88 -13.35
N HIS A 59 2.57 5.07 -14.43
CA HIS A 59 2.49 6.28 -15.26
C HIS A 59 1.09 6.49 -15.85
N ARG A 60 0.49 5.45 -16.42
CA ARG A 60 -0.87 5.54 -16.98
C ARG A 60 -1.90 5.84 -15.90
N ALA A 61 -1.76 5.25 -14.71
CA ALA A 61 -2.65 5.54 -13.58
C ALA A 61 -2.58 7.01 -13.15
N ALA A 62 -1.38 7.58 -13.01
CA ALA A 62 -1.19 8.99 -12.70
C ALA A 62 -1.72 9.91 -13.81
N SER A 63 -1.46 9.58 -15.08
CA SER A 63 -2.02 10.30 -16.23
C SER A 63 -3.55 10.34 -16.16
N ARG A 64 -4.16 9.18 -15.90
CA ARG A 64 -5.61 9.05 -15.82
C ARG A 64 -6.21 9.82 -14.65
N ALA A 65 -5.53 9.84 -13.51
CA ALA A 65 -5.92 10.65 -12.36
C ALA A 65 -5.92 12.15 -12.70
N LEU A 66 -4.90 12.64 -13.43
CA LEU A 66 -4.83 14.02 -13.90
C LEU A 66 -5.94 14.34 -14.91
N GLU A 67 -6.15 13.48 -15.91
CA GLU A 67 -7.17 13.66 -16.96
C GLU A 67 -8.60 13.70 -16.41
N THR A 68 -8.89 12.88 -15.40
CA THR A 68 -10.22 12.83 -14.78
C THR A 68 -10.37 13.82 -13.62
N GLY A 69 -9.28 14.46 -13.20
CA GLY A 69 -9.24 15.29 -12.00
C GLY A 69 -9.46 14.51 -10.70
N ALA A 70 -9.10 13.23 -10.67
CA ALA A 70 -9.17 12.42 -9.46
C ALA A 70 -8.25 12.99 -8.38
N GLU A 71 -8.72 12.99 -7.13
CA GLU A 71 -7.97 13.54 -5.99
C GLU A 71 -6.97 12.52 -5.44
N ILE A 72 -7.24 11.23 -5.63
CA ILE A 72 -6.45 10.13 -5.09
C ILE A 72 -6.05 9.16 -6.20
N CYS A 73 -4.76 8.84 -6.30
CA CYS A 73 -4.23 7.77 -7.14
C CYS A 73 -3.47 6.76 -6.27
N ILE A 74 -3.92 5.50 -6.24
CA ILE A 74 -3.27 4.43 -5.45
C ILE A 74 -2.69 3.38 -6.39
N VAL A 75 -1.39 3.11 -6.27
CA VAL A 75 -0.68 2.14 -7.11
C VAL A 75 -0.36 0.87 -6.31
N ASP A 76 -0.88 -0.28 -6.72
CA ASP A 76 -0.50 -1.60 -6.17
C ASP A 76 0.81 -2.05 -6.80
N THR A 77 1.75 -2.54 -6.01
CA THR A 77 3.07 -3.00 -6.47
C THR A 77 3.31 -4.44 -6.06
N ALA A 78 4.21 -5.14 -6.77
CA ALA A 78 4.70 -6.42 -6.30
C ALA A 78 5.35 -6.27 -4.90
N GLY A 79 5.12 -7.24 -4.01
CA GLY A 79 5.67 -7.24 -2.65
C GLY A 79 6.90 -8.13 -2.46
N ARG A 80 7.22 -8.97 -3.45
CA ARG A 80 8.36 -9.89 -3.47
C ARG A 80 8.71 -10.29 -4.90
N LEU A 81 10.00 -10.30 -5.24
CA LEU A 81 10.54 -10.89 -6.47
C LEU A 81 11.57 -11.96 -6.11
N GLN A 82 11.96 -12.78 -7.09
CA GLN A 82 12.99 -13.82 -6.95
C GLN A 82 14.32 -13.29 -6.36
N THR A 83 14.61 -11.99 -6.53
CA THR A 83 15.70 -11.29 -5.82
C THR A 83 15.23 -9.92 -5.30
N HIS A 84 15.67 -9.55 -4.09
CA HIS A 84 15.37 -8.24 -3.50
C HIS A 84 15.84 -7.06 -4.38
N GLN A 85 16.98 -7.19 -5.06
CA GLN A 85 17.55 -6.14 -5.91
C GLN A 85 16.66 -5.78 -7.10
N ASN A 86 16.01 -6.78 -7.72
CA ASN A 86 15.09 -6.53 -8.83
C ASN A 86 13.88 -5.72 -8.37
N LEU A 87 13.32 -6.08 -7.22
CA LEU A 87 12.15 -5.41 -6.67
C LEU A 87 12.47 -3.95 -6.33
N MET A 88 13.60 -3.70 -5.68
CA MET A 88 13.99 -2.33 -5.33
C MET A 88 14.18 -1.46 -6.58
N ARG A 89 14.81 -1.99 -7.64
CA ARG A 89 14.95 -1.26 -8.91
C ARG A 89 13.60 -0.92 -9.56
N GLU A 90 12.64 -1.84 -9.53
CA GLU A 90 11.29 -1.59 -10.06
C GLU A 90 10.56 -0.50 -9.26
N LEU A 91 10.60 -0.58 -7.93
CA LEU A 91 9.94 0.43 -7.09
C LEU A 91 10.59 1.82 -7.23
N SER A 92 11.93 1.91 -7.28
CA SER A 92 12.61 3.19 -7.54
C SER A 92 12.27 3.74 -8.93
N LYS A 93 12.06 2.87 -9.93
CA LYS A 93 11.61 3.28 -11.27
C LYS A 93 10.18 3.83 -11.23
N ILE A 94 9.25 3.18 -10.51
CA ILE A 94 7.88 3.69 -10.29
C ILE A 94 7.94 5.09 -9.67
N HIS A 95 8.71 5.26 -8.58
CA HIS A 95 8.85 6.55 -7.90
C HIS A 95 9.34 7.66 -8.85
N ARG A 96 10.38 7.38 -9.64
CA ARG A 96 10.92 8.34 -10.62
C ARG A 96 9.91 8.71 -11.70
N VAL A 97 9.14 7.74 -12.18
CA VAL A 97 8.17 7.97 -13.27
C VAL A 97 6.97 8.77 -12.77
N LEU A 98 6.46 8.47 -11.57
CA LEU A 98 5.41 9.26 -10.94
C LEU A 98 5.87 10.71 -10.68
N GLY A 99 7.07 10.91 -10.14
CA GLY A 99 7.62 12.24 -9.87
C GLY A 99 7.86 13.11 -11.10
N LYS A 100 7.97 12.52 -12.31
CA LYS A 100 8.03 13.26 -13.57
C LYS A 100 6.67 13.84 -13.99
N GLN A 101 5.57 13.19 -13.61
CA GLN A 101 4.23 13.62 -13.99
C GLN A 101 3.59 14.52 -12.95
N ILE A 102 3.80 14.20 -11.67
CA ILE A 102 3.23 14.91 -10.54
C ILE A 102 4.41 15.30 -9.64
N PRO A 103 4.74 16.60 -9.53
CA PRO A 103 5.80 17.06 -8.63
C PRO A 103 5.57 16.54 -7.20
N ASN A 104 6.65 16.16 -6.53
CA ASN A 104 6.63 15.56 -5.18
C ASN A 104 5.89 14.20 -5.06
N SER A 105 5.50 13.57 -6.16
CA SER A 105 4.95 12.21 -6.12
C SER A 105 6.02 11.12 -6.07
N PRO A 106 5.71 9.97 -5.45
CA PRO A 106 4.52 9.71 -4.63
C PRO A 106 4.51 10.51 -3.32
N HIS A 107 3.36 11.12 -2.98
CA HIS A 107 3.19 11.86 -1.71
C HIS A 107 3.24 10.94 -0.49
N GLU A 108 2.85 9.68 -0.68
CA GLU A 108 2.84 8.64 0.33
C GLU A 108 3.39 7.33 -0.24
N VAL A 109 4.26 6.68 0.51
CA VAL A 109 4.76 5.34 0.23
C VAL A 109 4.50 4.49 1.47
N LEU A 110 3.40 3.72 1.41
CA LEU A 110 2.92 2.92 2.55
C LEU A 110 3.42 1.49 2.45
N LEU A 111 4.20 1.06 3.45
CA LEU A 111 4.58 -0.34 3.58
C LEU A 111 3.52 -1.08 4.41
N VAL A 112 2.93 -2.12 3.82
CA VAL A 112 1.96 -2.97 4.49
C VAL A 112 2.69 -4.14 5.14
N LEU A 113 2.51 -4.31 6.45
CA LEU A 113 3.08 -5.40 7.23
C LEU A 113 1.98 -6.18 7.91
N ASP A 114 2.15 -7.49 8.01
CA ASP A 114 1.26 -8.35 8.79
C ASP A 114 1.62 -8.22 10.28
N ALA A 115 0.65 -7.98 11.15
CA ALA A 115 0.90 -7.86 12.59
C ALA A 115 1.48 -9.14 13.20
N THR A 116 1.31 -10.29 12.53
CA THR A 116 1.89 -11.58 12.91
C THR A 116 3.37 -11.72 12.51
N THR A 117 3.86 -10.91 11.57
CA THR A 117 5.28 -10.94 11.18
C THR A 117 6.13 -10.31 12.27
N GLY A 118 6.79 -11.12 13.10
CA GLY A 118 7.74 -10.67 14.12
C GLY A 118 9.01 -10.03 13.54
N GLN A 119 10.20 -10.53 13.90
CA GLN A 119 11.49 -9.95 13.46
C GLN A 119 11.67 -9.87 11.94
N ASN A 120 11.00 -10.75 11.18
CA ASN A 120 11.04 -10.72 9.72
C ASN A 120 10.43 -9.44 9.13
N GLY A 121 9.36 -8.91 9.75
CA GLY A 121 8.71 -7.67 9.30
C GLY A 121 9.63 -6.46 9.47
N ILE A 122 10.44 -6.44 10.54
CA ILE A 122 11.43 -5.39 10.82
C ILE A 122 12.53 -5.36 9.75
N SER A 123 13.09 -6.52 9.42
CA SER A 123 14.12 -6.62 8.37
C SER A 123 13.59 -6.20 7.01
N GLN A 124 12.36 -6.59 6.66
CA GLN A 124 11.71 -6.16 5.43
C GLN A 124 11.52 -4.64 5.40
N ALA A 125 11.04 -4.06 6.50
CA ALA A 125 10.82 -2.62 6.60
C ALA A 125 12.12 -1.83 6.34
N LYS A 126 13.24 -2.27 6.93
CA LYS A 126 14.54 -1.62 6.75
C LYS A 126 14.96 -1.53 5.29
N HIS A 127 14.89 -2.64 4.56
CA HIS A 127 15.25 -2.67 3.14
C HIS A 127 14.32 -1.78 2.29
N PHE A 128 13.03 -1.73 2.60
CA PHE A 128 12.08 -0.90 1.85
C PHE A 128 12.29 0.60 2.13
N ARG A 129 12.54 1.01 3.37
CA ARG A 129 12.79 2.43 3.68
C ARG A 129 13.94 2.99 2.86
N ASP A 130 15.04 2.26 2.81
CA ASP A 130 16.27 2.72 2.15
C ASP A 130 16.12 2.78 0.62
N ALA A 131 15.20 2.03 0.02
CA ALA A 131 15.03 1.98 -1.44
C ALA A 131 13.99 2.93 -2.04
N VAL A 132 12.92 3.24 -1.29
CA VAL A 132 11.74 3.94 -1.85
C VAL A 132 11.21 5.09 -0.99
N ASN A 133 11.96 5.53 0.01
CA ASN A 133 11.56 6.62 0.92
C ASN A 133 10.17 6.39 1.53
N CYS A 134 10.00 5.23 2.17
CA CYS A 134 8.75 4.88 2.84
C CYS A 134 8.33 5.99 3.83
N THR A 135 7.07 6.40 3.79
CA THR A 135 6.53 7.54 4.58
C THR A 135 5.67 7.07 5.75
N GLY A 136 5.22 5.82 5.74
CA GLY A 136 4.37 5.27 6.78
C GLY A 136 4.07 3.79 6.62
N LEU A 137 3.45 3.23 7.64
CA LEU A 137 3.13 1.81 7.73
C LEU A 137 1.63 1.60 7.80
N VAL A 138 1.19 0.47 7.24
CA VAL A 138 -0.14 -0.10 7.50
C VAL A 138 0.05 -1.48 8.10
N LEU A 139 -0.58 -1.72 9.25
CA LEU A 139 -0.54 -3.02 9.90
C LEU A 139 -1.82 -3.77 9.54
N ALA A 140 -1.69 -4.90 8.87
CA ALA A 140 -2.82 -5.77 8.57
C ALA A 140 -2.97 -6.87 9.64
N LYS A 141 -4.18 -7.43 9.73
CA LYS A 141 -4.52 -8.60 10.56
C LYS A 141 -4.36 -8.40 12.06
N LEU A 142 -4.70 -7.21 12.56
CA LEU A 142 -4.72 -6.93 14.00
C LEU A 142 -5.93 -7.53 14.73
N ASP A 143 -6.90 -8.06 13.99
CA ASP A 143 -8.03 -8.86 14.50
C ASP A 143 -7.64 -10.27 14.98
N GLY A 144 -6.42 -10.71 14.69
CA GLY A 144 -5.89 -11.99 15.18
C GLY A 144 -5.36 -11.93 16.62
N THR A 145 -4.88 -13.08 17.12
CA THR A 145 -4.29 -13.22 18.47
C THR A 145 -2.90 -12.56 18.63
N ALA A 146 -2.39 -11.92 17.58
CA ALA A 146 -1.08 -11.30 17.60
C ALA A 146 -1.14 -9.97 18.34
N LYS A 147 -0.50 -9.92 19.52
CA LYS A 147 -0.45 -8.74 20.42
C LYS A 147 0.30 -7.52 19.86
N GLY A 148 0.45 -7.35 18.54
CA GLY A 148 0.93 -6.11 17.93
C GLY A 148 2.33 -5.61 18.36
N GLY A 149 3.07 -6.30 19.23
CA GLY A 149 4.31 -5.79 19.82
C GLY A 149 5.42 -5.46 18.81
N VAL A 150 5.33 -6.03 17.61
CA VAL A 150 6.23 -5.68 16.48
C VAL A 150 6.13 -4.20 16.10
N VAL A 151 4.99 -3.55 16.35
CA VAL A 151 4.77 -2.12 16.07
C VAL A 151 5.72 -1.23 16.84
N VAL A 152 5.91 -1.53 18.13
CA VAL A 152 6.83 -0.78 19.00
C VAL A 152 8.26 -0.93 18.48
N ALA A 153 8.66 -2.15 18.12
CA ALA A 153 9.98 -2.43 17.58
C ALA A 153 10.23 -1.77 16.22
N ILE A 154 9.24 -1.81 15.32
CA ILE A 154 9.33 -1.15 14.01
C ILE A 154 9.45 0.36 14.20
N ARG A 155 8.60 0.98 15.03
CA ARG A 155 8.69 2.43 15.31
C ARG A 155 10.08 2.79 15.83
N GLN A 156 10.59 2.04 16.82
CA GLN A 156 11.87 2.35 17.47
C GLN A 156 13.06 2.22 16.51
N GLN A 157 13.04 1.24 15.60
CA GLN A 157 14.15 1.01 14.68
C GLN A 157 14.06 1.82 13.39
N MET A 158 12.84 2.07 12.89
CA MET A 158 12.61 2.63 11.56
C MET A 158 12.28 4.12 11.58
N GLY A 159 11.71 4.62 12.69
CA GLY A 159 11.19 5.99 12.79
C GLY A 159 9.94 6.24 11.93
N LEU A 160 9.35 5.20 11.34
CA LEU A 160 8.17 5.33 10.48
C LEU A 160 6.88 5.34 11.31
N PRO A 161 5.94 6.28 11.04
CA PRO A 161 4.65 6.28 11.70
C PRO A 161 3.77 5.14 11.17
N VAL A 162 3.06 4.47 12.07
CA VAL A 162 1.91 3.65 11.68
C VAL A 162 0.76 4.60 11.39
N LYS A 163 0.19 4.51 10.18
CA LYS A 163 -0.91 5.38 9.75
C LYS A 163 -2.26 4.69 9.85
N PHE A 164 -2.30 3.39 9.55
CA PHE A 164 -3.55 2.62 9.54
C PHE A 164 -3.37 1.22 10.10
N VAL A 165 -4.48 0.67 10.58
CA VAL A 165 -4.62 -0.70 11.09
C VAL A 165 -5.78 -1.41 10.41
N GLY A 166 -5.52 -2.59 9.86
CA GLY A 166 -6.52 -3.48 9.31
C GLY A 166 -6.99 -4.47 10.37
N VAL A 167 -8.28 -4.46 10.66
CA VAL A 167 -8.92 -5.18 11.77
C VAL A 167 -9.98 -6.20 11.29
N GLY A 168 -9.76 -6.77 10.10
CA GLY A 168 -10.69 -7.70 9.48
C GLY A 168 -10.51 -7.79 7.97
N GLU A 169 -11.51 -8.32 7.26
CA GLU A 169 -11.46 -8.61 5.82
C GLU A 169 -12.40 -7.72 4.98
N LYS A 170 -13.35 -7.00 5.62
CA LYS A 170 -14.29 -6.12 4.93
C LYS A 170 -13.62 -4.83 4.47
N ALA A 171 -14.27 -4.13 3.53
CA ALA A 171 -13.75 -2.87 2.99
C ALA A 171 -13.65 -1.77 4.06
N GLU A 172 -14.58 -1.77 5.01
CA GLU A 172 -14.64 -0.89 6.17
C GLU A 172 -13.63 -1.23 7.30
N ASP A 173 -12.97 -2.39 7.26
CA ASP A 173 -12.09 -2.86 8.33
C ASP A 173 -10.67 -2.25 8.24
N LEU A 174 -10.57 -0.94 8.01
CA LEU A 174 -9.32 -0.16 8.04
C LEU A 174 -9.54 1.10 8.86
N LEU A 175 -8.83 1.21 9.96
CA LEU A 175 -8.94 2.34 10.89
C LEU A 175 -7.64 3.16 10.87
N PRO A 176 -7.72 4.49 11.08
CA PRO A 176 -6.55 5.29 11.45
C PRO A 176 -5.89 4.70 12.70
N PHE A 177 -4.56 4.70 12.74
CA PHE A 177 -3.85 4.22 13.92
C PHE A 177 -3.98 5.21 15.08
N ASP A 178 -4.52 4.75 16.20
CA ASP A 178 -4.50 5.45 17.48
C ASP A 178 -3.59 4.69 18.47
N ALA A 179 -2.59 5.39 19.01
CA ALA A 179 -1.60 4.78 19.88
C ALA A 179 -2.18 4.37 21.24
N ASN A 180 -3.17 5.10 21.76
CA ASN A 180 -3.77 4.80 23.07
C ASN A 180 -4.63 3.55 22.97
N SER A 181 -5.57 3.51 22.02
CA SER A 181 -6.41 2.36 21.76
C SER A 181 -5.60 1.11 21.43
N PHE A 182 -4.48 1.27 20.72
CA PHE A 182 -3.57 0.17 20.43
C PHE A 182 -2.88 -0.38 21.69
N VAL A 183 -2.39 0.51 22.57
CA VAL A 183 -1.75 0.11 23.83
C VAL A 183 -2.76 -0.56 24.75
N GLU A 184 -3.96 -0.01 24.90
CA GLU A 184 -5.05 -0.62 25.68
C GLU A 184 -5.33 -2.06 25.20
N ALA A 185 -5.56 -2.23 23.90
CA ALA A 185 -5.81 -3.55 23.30
C ALA A 185 -4.64 -4.55 23.42
N MET A 186 -3.40 -4.09 23.68
CA MET A 186 -2.26 -4.98 23.91
C MET A 186 -2.24 -5.58 25.33
N PHE A 187 -2.72 -4.81 26.31
CA PHE A 187 -2.61 -5.13 27.73
C PHE A 187 -3.89 -5.69 28.35
N ASP A 188 -5.01 -5.62 27.64
CA ASP A 188 -6.20 -6.43 27.89
C ASP A 188 -6.00 -7.92 27.50
#